data_AF-A0A0P6GA46-F1
#
_entry.id   AF-A0A0P6GA46-F1
#
_cell.length_a   1.000
_cell.length_b   1.000
_cell.length_c   1.000
_cell.angle_alpha   90.00
_cell.angle_beta   90.00
_cell.angle_gamma   90.00
#
_symmetry.space_group_name_H-M   'P 1'
#
loop_
_entity.id
_entity.type
_entity.pdbx_description
1 polymer ?
#
loop_
_entity_poly.entity_id
_entity_poly.type
_entity_poly.pdbx_seq_one_letter_code
_entity_poly.pdbx_strand_id
1 'polypeptide(L)'
;MDIIILVEDKLDVNLIYSEVVEDSTGAVSLFVGTTRDNYEGKKVIRLEYEAFKPMAEKEIKKICQAIREKWKVENIAFHHRLGVVPVGEASIVIAISSEHRTECLEAVQFGIDTLKKSVPIWKKELYSDGVPEWKSNKECPWTKQEEQKSIKRKVLNSAATECIQIKASNSELDKRISAFMERKRAESDVFNIQEFCHRLPLDGSENSCARTEAVLISRKDSKSHLKVSRCVNMWGPQTHSEVPALSSATTQLKPTPAIQERLQNMEKHLGLVKEQPIPLDVYGRLKALEDRILHLESISPEYFNGSLNVQPNNRDDEDMMAKIDQRMEELRRKLL
;
A
#
# COMPACT_ATOMS: atom_id res chain seq x y z
N MET A 1 14.13 -27.11 -2.11
CA MET A 1 14.01 -25.63 -2.26
C MET A 1 12.64 -25.27 -2.84
N ASP A 2 12.08 -24.12 -2.45
CA ASP A 2 10.82 -23.59 -3.02
C ASP A 2 11.10 -22.32 -3.82
N ILE A 3 10.80 -22.35 -5.12
CA ILE A 3 11.00 -21.25 -6.06
C ILE A 3 9.63 -20.77 -6.52
N ILE A 4 9.31 -19.50 -6.28
CA ILE A 4 8.03 -18.91 -6.64
C ILE A 4 8.31 -17.61 -7.39
N ILE A 5 7.92 -17.56 -8.66
CA ILE A 5 8.24 -16.46 -9.56
C ILE A 5 6.99 -16.03 -10.33
N LEU A 6 6.62 -14.75 -10.19
CA LEU A 6 5.53 -14.11 -10.91
C LEU A 6 6.10 -13.02 -11.83
N VAL A 7 6.17 -13.31 -13.14
CA VAL A 7 6.84 -12.47 -14.15
C VAL A 7 5.90 -12.11 -15.29
N GLU A 8 6.20 -11.05 -16.04
CA GLU A 8 5.43 -10.68 -17.24
C GLU A 8 6.06 -11.26 -18.53
N ASP A 9 7.35 -11.57 -18.45
CA ASP A 9 8.12 -12.15 -19.54
C ASP A 9 7.74 -13.59 -19.85
N LYS A 10 8.15 -14.05 -21.03
CA LYS A 10 7.93 -15.42 -21.48
C LYS A 10 8.64 -16.41 -20.57
N LEU A 11 7.94 -17.47 -20.19
CA LEU A 11 8.49 -18.55 -19.38
C LEU A 11 9.35 -19.47 -20.24
N ASP A 12 10.60 -19.70 -19.82
CA ASP A 12 11.48 -20.70 -20.41
C ASP A 12 11.39 -22.02 -19.61
N VAL A 13 10.77 -23.01 -20.23
CA VAL A 13 10.54 -24.32 -19.63
C VAL A 13 11.84 -25.04 -19.28
N ASN A 14 12.89 -24.91 -20.09
CA ASN A 14 14.15 -25.61 -19.85
C ASN A 14 14.90 -25.01 -18.66
N LEU A 15 14.86 -23.68 -18.53
CA LEU A 15 15.44 -22.99 -17.40
C LEU A 15 14.76 -23.41 -16.10
N ILE A 16 13.42 -23.43 -16.08
CA ILE A 16 12.64 -23.85 -14.92
C ILE A 16 12.88 -25.32 -14.57
N TYR A 17 13.04 -26.19 -15.59
CA TYR A 17 13.43 -27.58 -15.37
C TYR A 17 14.80 -27.68 -14.68
N SER A 18 15.78 -26.91 -15.14
CA SER A 18 17.13 -26.93 -14.55
C SER A 18 17.18 -26.44 -13.10
N GLU A 19 16.25 -25.57 -12.69
CA GLU A 19 16.16 -25.07 -11.30
C GLU A 19 15.77 -26.15 -10.29
N VAL A 20 15.06 -27.20 -10.71
CA VAL A 20 14.56 -28.26 -9.80
C VAL A 20 15.37 -29.55 -9.86
N VAL A 21 16.25 -29.68 -10.86
CA VAL A 21 17.11 -30.84 -11.05
C VAL A 21 18.27 -30.78 -10.07
N GLU A 22 18.48 -31.87 -9.35
CA GLU A 22 19.56 -32.04 -8.39
C GLU A 22 20.04 -33.49 -8.39
N ASP A 23 21.30 -33.75 -8.01
CA ASP A 23 21.91 -35.09 -8.04
C ASP A 23 21.16 -36.13 -7.19
N SER A 24 20.42 -35.67 -6.17
CA SER A 24 19.58 -36.49 -5.29
C SER A 24 18.22 -36.86 -5.89
N THR A 25 17.81 -36.23 -7.00
CA THR A 25 16.48 -36.38 -7.58
C THR A 25 16.44 -37.44 -8.68
N GLY A 26 15.58 -38.45 -8.52
CA GLY A 26 15.42 -39.54 -9.50
C GLY A 26 14.29 -39.32 -10.51
N ALA A 27 13.43 -38.32 -10.27
CA ALA A 27 12.34 -37.94 -11.15
C ALA A 27 12.04 -36.44 -11.06
N VAL A 28 11.62 -35.87 -12.19
CA VAL A 28 11.08 -34.53 -12.28
C VAL A 28 9.78 -34.60 -13.07
N SER A 29 8.72 -34.01 -12.52
CA SER A 29 7.44 -33.85 -13.21
C SER A 29 7.18 -32.38 -13.48
N LEU A 30 6.70 -32.10 -14.68
CA LEU A 30 6.50 -30.75 -15.19
C LEU A 30 5.08 -30.61 -15.75
N PHE A 31 4.37 -29.59 -15.31
CA PHE A 31 3.11 -29.16 -15.89
C PHE A 31 3.30 -27.83 -16.60
N VAL A 32 2.90 -27.75 -17.87
CA VAL A 32 2.93 -26.52 -18.68
C VAL A 32 1.51 -26.19 -19.14
N GLY A 33 0.95 -25.10 -18.61
CA GLY A 33 -0.34 -24.58 -19.05
C GLY A 33 -0.14 -23.64 -20.24
N THR A 34 -0.56 -24.05 -21.45
CA THR A 34 -0.47 -23.22 -22.65
C THR A 34 -1.82 -22.61 -23.04
N THR A 35 -1.76 -21.42 -23.64
CA THR A 35 -2.95 -20.73 -24.16
C THR A 35 -3.44 -21.40 -25.44
N ARG A 36 -4.72 -21.78 -25.46
CA ARG A 36 -5.38 -22.38 -26.64
C ARG A 36 -6.01 -21.30 -27.53
N ASP A 37 -6.13 -21.60 -28.81
CA ASP A 37 -6.70 -20.72 -29.84
C ASP A 37 -8.24 -20.69 -29.86
N ASN A 38 -8.89 -21.65 -29.20
CA ASN A 38 -10.33 -21.79 -29.16
C ASN A 38 -10.84 -22.06 -27.74
N TYR A 39 -11.94 -21.39 -27.39
CA TYR A 39 -12.69 -21.65 -26.16
C TYR A 39 -14.19 -21.56 -26.44
N GLU A 40 -14.93 -22.64 -26.15
CA GLU A 40 -16.40 -22.72 -26.35
C GLU A 40 -16.87 -22.29 -27.76
N GLY A 41 -16.05 -22.56 -28.79
CA GLY A 41 -16.36 -22.24 -30.20
C GLY A 41 -15.99 -20.82 -30.63
N LYS A 42 -15.43 -20.01 -29.73
CA LYS A 42 -14.92 -18.66 -30.03
C LYS A 42 -13.40 -18.67 -30.21
N LYS A 43 -12.92 -17.96 -31.22
CA LYS A 43 -11.49 -17.79 -31.48
C LYS A 43 -10.88 -16.81 -30.47
N VAL A 44 -9.95 -17.31 -29.66
CA VAL A 44 -9.19 -16.54 -28.67
C VAL A 44 -7.95 -15.96 -29.36
N ILE A 45 -7.69 -14.67 -29.18
CA ILE A 45 -6.49 -14.01 -29.69
C ILE A 45 -5.36 -14.07 -28.66
N ARG A 46 -5.69 -13.77 -27.40
CA ARG A 46 -4.75 -13.73 -26.28
C ARG A 46 -5.46 -13.82 -24.94
N LEU A 47 -4.71 -14.17 -23.91
CA LEU A 47 -5.13 -14.10 -22.52
C LEU A 47 -4.41 -12.93 -21.82
N GLU A 48 -5.09 -12.31 -20.88
CA GLU A 48 -4.53 -11.32 -19.97
C GLU A 48 -4.66 -11.85 -18.53
N TYR A 49 -3.54 -11.94 -17.82
CA TYR A 49 -3.48 -12.42 -16.45
C TYR A 49 -3.15 -11.29 -15.48
N GLU A 50 -3.96 -11.13 -14.44
CA GLU A 50 -3.74 -10.17 -13.37
C GLU A 50 -3.67 -10.90 -12.03
N ALA A 51 -2.78 -10.45 -11.15
CA ALA A 51 -2.62 -11.04 -9.83
C ALA A 51 -2.16 -10.00 -8.82
N PHE A 52 -2.63 -10.14 -7.59
CA PHE A 52 -2.05 -9.41 -6.47
C PHE A 52 -0.80 -10.17 -5.98
N LYS A 53 0.37 -9.82 -6.53
CA LYS A 53 1.63 -10.58 -6.39
C LYS A 53 1.94 -11.02 -4.95
N PRO A 54 1.92 -10.15 -3.91
CA PRO A 54 2.29 -10.56 -2.56
C PRO A 54 1.37 -11.62 -1.97
N MET A 55 0.07 -11.54 -2.26
CA MET A 55 -0.90 -12.53 -1.77
C MET A 55 -0.81 -13.83 -2.58
N ALA A 56 -0.63 -13.73 -3.90
CA ALA A 56 -0.46 -14.90 -4.75
C ALA A 56 0.80 -15.71 -4.34
N GLU A 57 1.93 -15.04 -4.10
CA GLU A 57 3.15 -15.68 -3.59
C GLU A 57 2.93 -16.36 -2.23
N LYS A 58 2.23 -15.69 -1.31
CA LYS A 58 1.90 -16.24 0.02
C LYS A 58 1.02 -17.48 -0.09
N GLU A 59 0.01 -17.47 -0.95
CA GLU A 59 -0.87 -18.63 -1.17
C GLU A 59 -0.13 -19.78 -1.88
N ILE A 60 0.71 -19.50 -2.88
CA ILE A 60 1.55 -20.52 -3.53
C ILE A 60 2.52 -21.14 -2.52
N LYS A 61 3.09 -20.34 -1.60
CA LYS A 61 3.96 -20.85 -0.55
C LYS A 61 3.23 -21.81 0.40
N LYS A 62 1.96 -21.54 0.74
CA LYS A 62 1.12 -22.48 1.50
C LYS A 62 0.90 -23.79 0.73
N ILE A 63 0.72 -23.71 -0.60
CA ILE A 63 0.60 -24.91 -1.45
C ILE A 63 1.89 -25.73 -1.42
N CYS A 64 3.06 -25.07 -1.53
CA CYS A 64 4.36 -25.74 -1.43
C CYS A 64 4.52 -26.46 -0.09
N GLN A 65 4.15 -25.80 1.01
CA GLN A 65 4.16 -26.42 2.34
C GLN A 65 3.23 -27.65 2.39
N ALA A 66 1.99 -27.52 1.91
CA ALA A 66 1.03 -28.62 1.90
C ALA A 66 1.47 -29.81 1.02
N ILE A 67 2.22 -29.55 -0.06
CA ILE A 67 2.85 -30.60 -0.88
C ILE A 67 3.91 -31.32 -0.06
N ARG A 68 4.82 -30.60 0.58
CA ARG A 68 5.91 -31.18 1.40
C ARG A 68 5.40 -31.98 2.60
N GLU A 69 4.25 -31.61 3.15
CA GLU A 69 3.60 -32.36 4.23
C GLU A 69 3.03 -33.71 3.78
N LYS A 70 2.68 -33.85 2.48
CA LYS A 70 2.03 -35.05 1.93
C LYS A 70 2.99 -35.96 1.18
N TRP A 71 3.95 -35.39 0.46
CA TRP A 71 4.87 -36.11 -0.41
C TRP A 71 6.31 -35.72 -0.11
N LYS A 72 7.21 -36.71 -0.19
CA LYS A 72 8.66 -36.48 -0.07
C LYS A 72 9.18 -35.92 -1.39
N VAL A 73 9.24 -34.59 -1.49
CA VAL A 73 9.73 -33.85 -2.66
C VAL A 73 10.93 -32.98 -2.28
N GLU A 74 11.88 -32.86 -3.20
CA GLU A 74 13.13 -32.11 -2.98
C GLU A 74 12.93 -30.65 -3.37
N ASN A 75 12.71 -30.38 -4.67
CA ASN A 75 12.57 -29.05 -5.21
C ASN A 75 11.18 -28.83 -5.81
N ILE A 76 10.65 -27.63 -5.60
CA ILE A 76 9.34 -27.19 -6.09
C ILE A 76 9.54 -25.81 -6.74
N ALA A 77 9.13 -25.67 -7.99
CA ALA A 77 9.14 -24.41 -8.73
C ALA A 77 7.75 -24.09 -9.27
N PHE A 78 7.25 -22.91 -8.95
CA PHE A 78 6.04 -22.31 -9.48
C PHE A 78 6.40 -21.04 -10.23
N HIS A 79 6.21 -21.06 -11.55
CA HIS A 79 6.38 -19.91 -12.41
C HIS A 79 5.05 -19.58 -13.05
N HIS A 80 4.55 -18.36 -12.83
CA HIS A 80 3.33 -17.89 -13.46
C HIS A 80 3.57 -16.58 -14.19
N ARG A 81 3.15 -16.56 -15.45
CA ARG A 81 3.20 -15.38 -16.29
C ARG A 81 1.99 -14.49 -16.05
N LEU A 82 2.23 -13.20 -15.85
CA LEU A 82 1.23 -12.15 -15.72
C LEU A 82 1.25 -11.27 -16.97
N GLY A 83 0.23 -10.42 -17.12
CA GLY A 83 0.06 -9.61 -18.30
C GLY A 83 -0.42 -10.42 -19.51
N VAL A 84 0.05 -10.04 -20.70
CA VAL A 84 -0.46 -10.59 -21.96
C VAL A 84 0.26 -11.89 -22.33
N VAL A 85 -0.54 -12.94 -22.54
CA VAL A 85 -0.06 -14.26 -22.99
C VAL A 85 -0.72 -14.60 -24.34
N PRO A 86 0.04 -14.61 -25.44
CA PRO A 86 -0.44 -15.05 -26.75
C PRO A 86 -0.82 -16.53 -26.78
N VAL A 87 -1.63 -16.90 -27.77
CA VAL A 87 -1.93 -18.30 -28.11
C VAL A 87 -0.64 -19.07 -28.39
N GLY A 88 -0.56 -20.31 -27.87
CA GLY A 88 0.59 -21.19 -28.00
C GLY A 88 1.69 -20.96 -26.96
N GLU A 89 1.62 -19.88 -26.17
CA GLU A 89 2.61 -19.62 -25.11
C GLU A 89 2.17 -20.15 -23.74
N ALA A 90 3.14 -20.48 -22.90
CA ALA A 90 2.92 -20.94 -21.54
C ALA A 90 2.52 -19.77 -20.61
N SER A 91 1.41 -19.93 -19.90
CA SER A 91 0.97 -19.03 -18.84
C SER A 91 1.43 -19.47 -17.47
N ILE A 92 1.60 -20.77 -17.25
CA ILE A 92 2.07 -21.33 -15.99
C ILE A 92 2.96 -22.54 -16.25
N VAL A 93 4.02 -22.64 -15.47
CA VAL A 93 4.89 -23.81 -15.41
C VAL A 93 5.06 -24.20 -13.95
N ILE A 94 4.78 -25.47 -13.64
CA ILE A 94 5.00 -26.06 -12.31
C ILE A 94 5.95 -27.22 -12.49
N ALA A 95 7.10 -27.17 -11.81
CA ALA A 95 8.09 -28.24 -11.83
C ALA A 95 8.33 -28.73 -10.40
N ILE A 96 8.30 -30.04 -10.21
CA ILE A 96 8.58 -30.66 -8.91
C ILE A 96 9.53 -31.82 -9.13
N SER A 97 10.49 -31.99 -8.23
CA SER A 97 11.45 -33.09 -8.24
C SER A 97 11.36 -33.94 -6.97
N SER A 98 11.59 -35.25 -7.11
CA SER A 98 11.63 -36.21 -6.00
C SER A 98 12.53 -37.40 -6.33
N GLU A 99 12.84 -38.22 -5.32
CA GLU A 99 13.61 -39.46 -5.48
C GLU A 99 12.92 -40.46 -6.43
N HIS A 100 11.58 -40.50 -6.41
CA HIS A 100 10.76 -41.43 -7.18
C HIS A 100 9.66 -40.71 -7.96
N ARG A 101 9.18 -41.34 -9.04
CA ARG A 101 8.26 -40.70 -10.00
C ARG A 101 6.85 -40.46 -9.46
N THR A 102 6.38 -41.28 -8.51
CA THR A 102 4.97 -41.29 -8.08
C THR A 102 4.62 -40.00 -7.35
N GLU A 103 5.48 -39.62 -6.41
CA GLU A 103 5.40 -38.44 -5.56
C GLU A 103 5.39 -37.18 -6.42
N CYS A 104 6.30 -37.10 -7.40
CA CYS A 104 6.37 -36.03 -8.38
C CYS A 104 5.06 -35.84 -9.17
N LEU A 105 4.51 -36.92 -9.72
CA LEU A 105 3.31 -36.86 -10.54
C LEU A 105 2.08 -36.40 -9.73
N GLU A 106 1.89 -36.98 -8.55
CA GLU A 106 0.78 -36.63 -7.66
C GLU A 106 0.91 -35.21 -7.11
N ALA A 107 2.12 -34.79 -6.72
CA ALA A 107 2.39 -33.46 -6.21
C ALA A 107 2.13 -32.36 -7.24
N VAL A 108 2.53 -32.57 -8.51
CA VAL A 108 2.27 -31.59 -9.58
C VAL A 108 0.79 -31.45 -9.84
N GLN A 109 0.05 -32.56 -9.90
CA GLN A 109 -1.40 -32.55 -10.06
C GLN A 109 -2.09 -31.81 -8.90
N PHE A 110 -1.70 -32.12 -7.66
CA PHE A 110 -2.21 -31.41 -6.49
C PHE A 110 -1.88 -29.92 -6.52
N GLY A 111 -0.68 -29.55 -6.95
CA GLY A 111 -0.21 -28.18 -7.07
C GLY A 111 -1.07 -27.34 -8.02
N ILE A 112 -1.31 -27.81 -9.24
CA ILE A 112 -2.13 -27.08 -10.22
C ILE A 112 -3.59 -26.96 -9.78
N ASP A 113 -4.16 -28.05 -9.26
CA ASP A 113 -5.57 -28.07 -8.83
C ASP A 113 -5.80 -27.16 -7.63
N THR A 114 -4.84 -27.10 -6.70
CA THR A 114 -4.95 -26.21 -5.53
C THR A 114 -4.71 -24.76 -5.91
N LEU A 115 -3.75 -24.50 -6.80
CA LEU A 115 -3.47 -23.15 -7.30
C LEU A 115 -4.72 -22.52 -7.94
N LYS A 116 -5.40 -23.25 -8.82
CA LYS A 116 -6.64 -22.77 -9.45
C LYS A 116 -7.79 -22.54 -8.45
N LYS A 117 -7.78 -23.22 -7.30
CA LYS A 117 -8.83 -23.10 -6.28
C LYS A 117 -8.61 -21.90 -5.36
N SER A 118 -7.37 -21.68 -4.88
CA SER A 118 -7.08 -20.76 -3.78
C SER A 118 -6.32 -19.51 -4.18
N VAL A 119 -5.53 -19.53 -5.26
CA VAL A 119 -4.61 -18.43 -5.56
C VAL A 119 -5.36 -17.33 -6.32
N PRO A 120 -5.27 -16.06 -5.88
CA PRO A 120 -5.96 -14.93 -6.50
C PRO A 120 -5.25 -14.48 -7.78
N ILE A 121 -5.39 -15.27 -8.84
CA ILE A 121 -4.95 -14.96 -10.20
C ILE A 121 -6.17 -14.99 -11.10
N TRP A 122 -6.42 -13.88 -11.78
CA TRP A 122 -7.57 -13.71 -12.67
C TRP A 122 -7.12 -13.78 -14.12
N LYS A 123 -7.95 -14.44 -14.93
CA LYS A 123 -7.76 -14.54 -16.38
C LYS A 123 -8.86 -13.81 -17.13
N LYS A 124 -8.46 -13.03 -18.12
CA LYS A 124 -9.32 -12.31 -19.04
C LYS A 124 -9.03 -12.80 -20.46
N GLU A 125 -10.08 -13.22 -21.16
CA GLU A 125 -9.97 -13.75 -22.52
C GLU A 125 -10.33 -12.64 -23.51
N LEU A 126 -9.47 -12.42 -24.51
CA LEU A 126 -9.78 -11.54 -25.63
C LEU A 126 -10.10 -12.39 -26.86
N TYR A 127 -11.33 -12.24 -27.37
CA TYR A 127 -11.82 -12.91 -28.56
C TYR A 127 -11.66 -12.06 -29.82
N SER A 128 -11.78 -12.68 -30.99
CA SER A 128 -11.83 -11.99 -32.29
C SER A 128 -12.90 -10.91 -32.40
N ASP A 129 -13.99 -11.07 -31.64
CA ASP A 129 -15.17 -10.21 -31.70
C ASP A 129 -15.02 -8.95 -30.82
N GLY A 130 -13.85 -8.77 -30.20
CA GLY A 130 -13.42 -7.54 -29.52
C GLY A 130 -13.93 -7.34 -28.09
N VAL A 131 -14.95 -8.09 -27.65
CA VAL A 131 -15.47 -7.97 -26.27
C VAL A 131 -14.64 -8.84 -25.31
N PRO A 132 -13.88 -8.25 -24.37
CA PRO A 132 -13.13 -9.02 -23.39
C PRO A 132 -14.04 -9.62 -22.31
N GLU A 133 -13.83 -10.89 -21.97
CA GLU A 133 -14.60 -11.58 -20.94
C GLU A 133 -13.70 -12.04 -19.79
N TRP A 134 -14.03 -11.64 -18.56
CA TRP A 134 -13.38 -12.15 -17.36
C TRP A 134 -13.92 -13.54 -17.03
N LYS A 135 -13.03 -14.52 -16.84
CA LYS A 135 -13.46 -15.88 -16.50
C LYS A 135 -13.23 -16.16 -15.02
N SER A 136 -14.27 -16.70 -14.38
CA SER A 136 -14.18 -17.27 -13.04
C SER A 136 -13.58 -18.69 -13.10
N ASN A 137 -12.80 -19.06 -12.08
CA ASN A 137 -12.30 -20.42 -11.94
C ASN A 137 -13.44 -21.34 -11.46
N LYS A 138 -13.83 -22.29 -12.32
CA LYS A 138 -14.89 -23.28 -12.05
C LYS A 138 -14.58 -24.16 -10.83
N GLU A 139 -13.29 -24.30 -10.51
CA GLU A 139 -12.79 -25.16 -9.44
C GLU A 139 -12.93 -24.52 -8.05
N CYS A 140 -13.19 -23.21 -7.99
CA CYS A 140 -13.33 -22.49 -6.74
C CYS A 140 -14.55 -22.96 -5.91
N PRO A 141 -14.40 -23.21 -4.59
CA PRO A 141 -15.47 -23.79 -3.77
C PRO A 141 -16.73 -22.93 -3.63
N TRP A 142 -16.60 -21.60 -3.71
CA TRP A 142 -17.69 -20.65 -3.45
C TRP A 142 -18.82 -20.72 -4.48
N THR A 143 -18.54 -21.13 -5.73
CA THR A 143 -19.52 -21.19 -6.82
C THR A 143 -20.65 -22.19 -6.55
N LYS A 144 -20.34 -23.33 -5.91
CA LYS A 144 -21.32 -24.39 -5.60
C LYS A 144 -22.32 -23.97 -4.51
N GLN A 145 -21.92 -23.07 -3.61
CA GLN A 145 -22.81 -22.57 -2.56
C GLN A 145 -23.86 -21.60 -3.13
N GLU A 146 -23.57 -20.91 -4.22
CA GLU A 146 -24.51 -19.97 -4.86
C GLU A 146 -25.57 -20.69 -5.70
N GLU A 147 -25.21 -21.74 -6.45
CA GLU A 147 -26.18 -22.54 -7.24
C GLU A 147 -27.25 -23.19 -6.34
N GLN A 148 -26.84 -23.77 -5.20
CA GLN A 148 -27.76 -24.35 -4.23
C GLN A 148 -28.66 -23.30 -3.57
N LYS A 149 -28.15 -22.09 -3.31
CA LYS A 149 -28.96 -20.96 -2.83
C LYS A 149 -29.92 -20.43 -3.90
N SER A 150 -29.53 -20.44 -5.17
CA SER A 150 -30.37 -19.98 -6.30
C SER A 150 -31.55 -20.91 -6.56
N ILE A 151 -31.35 -22.24 -6.46
CA ILE A 151 -32.43 -23.23 -6.58
C ILE A 151 -33.44 -23.10 -5.42
N LYS A 152 -32.96 -22.93 -4.18
CA LYS A 152 -33.84 -22.66 -3.02
C LYS A 152 -34.65 -21.37 -3.17
N ARG A 153 -34.06 -20.29 -3.71
CA ARG A 153 -34.76 -19.02 -3.98
C ARG A 153 -35.86 -19.17 -5.05
N LYS A 154 -35.66 -20.02 -6.06
CA LYS A 154 -36.65 -20.25 -7.13
C LYS A 154 -37.91 -20.96 -6.63
N VAL A 155 -37.78 -21.84 -5.64
CA VAL A 155 -38.91 -22.56 -5.02
C VAL A 155 -39.73 -21.65 -4.07
N LEU A 156 -39.11 -20.68 -3.40
CA LEU A 156 -39.82 -19.74 -2.53
C LEU A 156 -40.62 -18.67 -3.30
N ASN A 157 -40.22 -18.32 -4.53
CA ASN A 157 -40.84 -17.24 -5.29
C ASN A 157 -42.20 -17.60 -5.93
N SER A 158 -42.62 -18.87 -5.94
CA SER A 158 -43.93 -19.26 -6.50
C SER A 158 -45.08 -19.23 -5.48
N ALA A 159 -44.80 -19.04 -4.18
CA ALA A 159 -45.80 -19.20 -3.11
C ALA A 159 -46.12 -17.92 -2.31
N ALA A 160 -45.48 -16.77 -2.59
CA ALA A 160 -45.63 -15.58 -1.74
C ALA A 160 -45.58 -14.27 -2.54
N THR A 161 -46.53 -14.07 -3.46
CA THR A 161 -46.69 -12.78 -4.15
C THR A 161 -47.42 -11.72 -3.30
N GLU A 162 -48.10 -12.13 -2.22
CA GLU A 162 -48.87 -11.25 -1.33
C GLU A 162 -48.04 -10.59 -0.20
N CYS A 163 -46.81 -11.04 0.08
CA CYS A 163 -45.97 -10.53 1.17
C CYS A 163 -44.74 -9.72 0.71
N ILE A 164 -44.74 -9.18 -0.50
CA ILE A 164 -43.61 -8.37 -1.02
C ILE A 164 -43.95 -6.88 -0.89
N GLN A 165 -43.46 -6.23 0.18
CA GLN A 165 -43.68 -4.80 0.45
C GLN A 165 -42.80 -3.85 -0.38
N ILE A 166 -41.69 -4.32 -0.95
CA ILE A 166 -40.73 -3.49 -1.69
C ILE A 166 -40.51 -4.06 -3.08
N LYS A 167 -40.91 -3.30 -4.11
CA LYS A 167 -40.64 -3.62 -5.52
C LYS A 167 -39.52 -2.70 -6.03
N ALA A 168 -38.42 -3.27 -6.50
CA ALA A 168 -37.34 -2.54 -7.16
C ALA A 168 -37.25 -2.99 -8.63
N SER A 169 -36.99 -2.06 -9.54
CA SER A 169 -36.72 -2.41 -10.94
C SER A 169 -35.34 -3.08 -11.06
N ASN A 170 -35.14 -3.92 -12.08
CA ASN A 170 -33.84 -4.58 -12.32
C ASN A 170 -32.69 -3.57 -12.40
N SER A 171 -32.91 -2.41 -13.02
CA SER A 171 -31.91 -1.34 -13.10
C SER A 171 -31.50 -0.76 -11.73
N GLU A 172 -32.42 -0.70 -10.77
CA GLU A 172 -32.15 -0.23 -9.41
C GLU A 172 -31.42 -1.31 -8.60
N LEU A 173 -31.74 -2.59 -8.84
CA LEU A 173 -30.99 -3.71 -8.27
C LEU A 173 -29.54 -3.70 -8.75
N ASP A 174 -29.31 -3.53 -10.05
CA ASP A 174 -27.96 -3.49 -10.63
C ASP A 174 -27.12 -2.32 -10.09
N LYS A 175 -27.73 -1.14 -9.92
CA LYS A 175 -27.09 0.02 -9.27
C LYS A 175 -26.72 -0.27 -7.82
N ARG A 176 -27.61 -0.89 -7.05
CA ARG A 176 -27.34 -1.25 -5.65
C ARG A 176 -26.28 -2.33 -5.53
N ILE A 177 -26.29 -3.32 -6.41
CA ILE A 177 -25.25 -4.35 -6.48
C ILE A 177 -23.91 -3.69 -6.79
N SER A 178 -23.85 -2.81 -7.78
CA SER A 178 -22.61 -2.10 -8.15
C SER A 178 -22.08 -1.25 -6.99
N ALA A 179 -22.93 -0.44 -6.36
CA ALA A 179 -22.56 0.37 -5.20
C ALA A 179 -22.16 -0.48 -3.98
N PHE A 180 -22.78 -1.65 -3.79
CA PHE A 180 -22.41 -2.60 -2.76
C PHE A 180 -21.04 -3.22 -3.04
N MET A 181 -20.78 -3.65 -4.28
CA MET A 181 -19.51 -4.24 -4.70
C MET A 181 -18.37 -3.24 -4.57
N GLU A 182 -18.59 -1.98 -4.95
CA GLU A 182 -17.63 -0.89 -4.81
C GLU A 182 -17.34 -0.59 -3.33
N ARG A 183 -18.39 -0.49 -2.51
CA ARG A 183 -18.24 -0.34 -1.05
C ARG A 183 -17.50 -1.52 -0.42
N LYS A 184 -17.80 -2.76 -0.83
CA LYS A 184 -17.14 -3.96 -0.30
C LYS A 184 -15.70 -4.10 -0.73
N ARG A 185 -15.36 -3.68 -1.96
CA ARG A 185 -13.96 -3.54 -2.36
C ARG A 185 -13.25 -2.52 -1.50
N ALA A 186 -13.80 -1.32 -1.34
CA ALA A 186 -13.22 -0.29 -0.48
C ALA A 186 -13.06 -0.75 0.98
N GLU A 187 -14.04 -1.46 1.54
CA GLU A 187 -13.98 -2.03 2.89
C GLU A 187 -12.90 -3.13 2.99
N SER A 188 -12.81 -4.01 2.00
CA SER A 188 -11.76 -5.03 1.93
C SER A 188 -10.38 -4.41 1.75
N ASP A 189 -10.25 -3.35 0.96
CA ASP A 189 -9.01 -2.62 0.75
C ASP A 189 -8.58 -1.94 2.07
N VAL A 190 -9.50 -1.29 2.77
CA VAL A 190 -9.27 -0.73 4.11
C VAL A 190 -8.87 -1.81 5.10
N PHE A 191 -9.52 -2.97 5.09
CA PHE A 191 -9.18 -4.08 5.97
C PHE A 191 -7.83 -4.69 5.63
N ASN A 192 -7.50 -4.87 4.34
CA ASN A 192 -6.19 -5.33 3.88
C ASN A 192 -5.09 -4.36 4.31
N ILE A 193 -5.34 -3.05 4.19
CA ILE A 193 -4.45 -2.00 4.68
C ILE A 193 -4.29 -2.11 6.20
N GLN A 194 -5.39 -2.27 6.95
CA GLN A 194 -5.35 -2.41 8.41
C GLN A 194 -4.63 -3.68 8.86
N GLU A 195 -4.83 -4.82 8.19
CA GLU A 195 -4.18 -6.10 8.47
C GLU A 195 -2.67 -6.02 8.18
N PHE A 196 -2.27 -5.32 7.11
CA PHE A 196 -0.86 -5.04 6.82
C PHE A 196 -0.22 -4.09 7.86
N CYS A 197 -1.01 -3.17 8.42
CA CYS A 197 -0.55 -2.20 9.40
C CYS A 197 -0.67 -2.67 10.86
N HIS A 198 -1.38 -3.77 11.15
CA HIS A 198 -1.49 -4.35 12.50
C HIS A 198 -0.43 -5.44 12.74
N ARG A 199 0.79 -5.04 13.10
CA ARG A 199 1.54 -5.81 14.10
C ARG A 199 1.25 -5.20 15.47
N LEU A 200 0.70 -6.03 16.35
CA LEU A 200 0.42 -5.74 17.76
C LEU A 200 1.69 -5.29 18.52
N PRO A 201 1.53 -4.58 19.64
CA PRO A 201 2.64 -4.26 20.54
C PRO A 201 3.09 -5.55 21.24
N LEU A 202 4.27 -6.05 20.87
CA LEU A 202 5.04 -6.94 21.74
C LEU A 202 6.42 -6.33 21.90
N ASP A 203 6.70 -5.98 23.16
CA ASP A 203 7.98 -6.06 23.84
C ASP A 203 9.23 -5.95 22.96
N GLY A 204 9.85 -4.77 23.04
CA GLY A 204 11.30 -4.70 23.26
C GLY A 204 12.24 -5.27 22.20
N SER A 205 11.82 -5.54 20.97
CA SER A 205 12.78 -5.84 19.90
C SER A 205 13.24 -4.55 19.22
N GLU A 206 14.37 -4.06 19.70
CA GLU A 206 15.25 -3.09 19.03
C GLU A 206 15.42 -3.51 17.56
N ASN A 207 14.95 -2.68 16.62
CA ASN A 207 15.30 -2.59 15.18
C ASN A 207 14.12 -2.27 14.25
N SER A 208 13.30 -1.27 14.58
CA SER A 208 12.44 -0.61 13.60
C SER A 208 13.08 0.71 13.18
N CYS A 209 13.56 0.79 11.94
CA CYS A 209 14.24 1.96 11.39
C CYS A 209 13.27 3.12 11.13
N ALA A 210 13.73 4.35 11.40
CA ALA A 210 12.97 5.60 11.48
C ALA A 210 12.44 6.21 10.16
N ARG A 211 11.94 5.41 9.21
CA ARG A 211 11.52 5.96 7.89
C ARG A 211 10.04 6.01 7.58
N THR A 212 9.16 5.62 8.51
CA THR A 212 7.71 5.69 8.32
C THR A 212 6.99 5.95 9.64
N GLU A 213 7.15 7.13 10.22
CA GLU A 213 6.34 7.56 11.37
C GLU A 213 5.68 8.91 11.08
N ALA A 214 4.61 8.88 10.28
CA ALA A 214 3.62 9.94 10.26
C ALA A 214 2.33 9.40 10.87
N VAL A 215 1.99 9.84 12.07
CA VAL A 215 0.74 9.47 12.74
C VAL A 215 -0.36 10.41 12.29
N LEU A 216 -1.32 9.89 11.51
CA LEU A 216 -2.46 10.66 11.02
C LEU A 216 -3.57 10.63 12.09
N ILE A 217 -3.79 11.76 12.78
CA ILE A 217 -4.86 11.90 13.77
C ILE A 217 -5.80 13.02 13.32
N SER A 218 -7.01 12.65 12.94
CA SER A 218 -8.06 13.58 12.56
C SER A 218 -8.55 14.38 13.78
N ARG A 219 -8.41 15.71 13.73
CA ARG A 219 -9.11 16.63 14.64
C ARG A 219 -10.41 17.10 13.97
N LYS A 220 -11.48 17.25 14.76
CA LYS A 220 -12.80 17.68 14.25
C LYS A 220 -12.82 19.15 13.78
N ASP A 221 -11.79 19.92 14.12
CA ASP A 221 -11.79 21.38 13.99
C ASP A 221 -10.68 21.90 13.05
N SER A 222 -10.05 21.01 12.27
CA SER A 222 -8.94 21.33 11.37
C SER A 222 -9.18 20.75 9.97
N LYS A 223 -8.91 21.52 8.92
CA LYS A 223 -8.93 21.05 7.52
C LYS A 223 -7.68 20.22 7.14
N SER A 224 -6.63 20.21 7.96
CA SER A 224 -5.45 19.36 7.74
C SER A 224 -5.52 18.10 8.61
N HIS A 225 -5.35 16.93 7.96
CA HIS A 225 -5.47 15.61 8.59
C HIS A 225 -4.17 15.07 9.22
N LEU A 226 -3.06 15.81 9.16
CA LEU A 226 -1.75 15.38 9.65
C LEU A 226 -1.46 15.98 11.03
N LYS A 227 -1.10 15.14 12.00
CA LYS A 227 -0.54 15.60 13.28
C LYS A 227 0.99 15.48 13.20
N VAL A 228 1.68 16.61 13.12
CA VAL A 228 3.15 16.65 13.22
C VAL A 228 3.53 16.67 14.70
N SER A 229 4.18 15.62 15.19
CA SER A 229 4.74 15.58 16.55
C SER A 229 6.26 15.70 16.49
N ARG A 230 6.81 16.61 17.30
CA ARG A 230 8.25 16.82 17.47
C ARG A 230 8.89 15.59 18.14
N CYS A 231 9.76 14.88 17.43
CA CYS A 231 10.71 13.97 18.06
C CYS A 231 11.93 14.79 18.50
N VAL A 232 12.13 14.93 19.81
CA VAL A 232 13.37 15.51 20.35
C VAL A 232 14.41 14.40 20.34
N ASN A 233 15.33 14.45 19.39
CA ASN A 233 16.41 13.48 19.32
C ASN A 233 17.43 13.82 20.42
N MET A 234 17.24 13.24 21.60
CA MET A 234 18.17 13.38 22.73
C MET A 234 19.51 12.66 22.45
N TRP A 235 19.50 11.68 21.55
CA TRP A 235 20.62 10.79 21.25
C TRP A 235 20.70 10.45 19.75
N GLY A 236 21.55 11.17 19.03
CA GLY A 236 22.03 10.83 17.69
C GLY A 236 23.55 11.05 17.61
N PRO A 237 24.21 10.69 16.50
CA PRO A 237 25.64 10.93 16.30
C PRO A 237 26.02 12.42 16.34
N GLN A 238 25.03 13.33 16.28
CA GLN A 238 25.19 14.77 16.47
C GLN A 238 25.12 15.23 17.94
N THR A 239 24.69 14.37 18.87
CA THR A 239 24.61 14.65 20.33
C THR A 239 25.57 13.81 21.17
N HIS A 240 26.35 12.90 20.57
CA HIS A 240 27.53 12.34 21.23
C HIS A 240 28.61 13.42 21.30
N SER A 241 28.75 14.03 22.48
CA SER A 241 29.95 14.77 22.86
C SER A 241 31.08 13.79 23.20
N GLU A 242 31.51 13.00 22.23
CA GLU A 242 32.81 12.32 22.26
C GLU A 242 33.73 12.97 21.22
N VAL A 243 33.88 14.29 21.33
CA VAL A 243 35.02 14.99 20.74
C VAL A 243 35.84 15.49 21.93
N PRO A 244 37.14 15.14 22.03
CA PRO A 244 38.00 15.67 23.08
C PRO A 244 37.92 17.19 23.05
N ALA A 245 37.74 17.79 24.23
CA ALA A 245 37.59 19.23 24.42
C ALA A 245 38.66 20.02 23.65
N LEU A 246 38.30 20.52 22.47
CA LEU A 246 39.02 21.61 21.84
C LEU A 246 38.43 22.89 22.44
N SER A 247 39.18 23.44 23.37
CA SER A 247 38.95 24.72 24.03
C SER A 247 38.29 25.75 23.11
N SER A 248 37.07 26.16 23.49
CA SER A 248 36.60 27.55 23.47
C SER A 248 37.26 28.46 22.41
N ALA A 249 36.89 28.24 21.16
CA ALA A 249 37.05 29.23 20.10
C ALA A 249 35.76 29.29 19.27
N THR A 250 34.61 29.40 19.94
CA THR A 250 33.42 29.99 19.32
C THR A 250 33.82 31.41 18.97
N THR A 251 34.27 31.59 17.74
CA THR A 251 34.57 32.90 17.20
C THR A 251 33.25 33.66 17.25
N GLN A 252 33.11 34.58 18.21
CA GLN A 252 32.02 35.55 18.22
C GLN A 252 32.22 36.43 16.97
N LEU A 253 31.77 35.91 15.84
CA LEU A 253 31.67 36.67 14.60
C LEU A 253 30.64 37.75 14.86
N LYS A 254 31.12 38.97 15.15
CA LYS A 254 30.26 40.14 15.22
C LYS A 254 29.48 40.19 13.90
N PRO A 255 28.14 40.18 13.94
CA PRO A 255 27.35 40.21 12.72
C PRO A 255 27.73 41.43 11.89
N THR A 256 28.02 41.22 10.61
CA THR A 256 28.15 42.35 9.69
C THR A 256 26.83 43.12 9.65
N PRO A 257 26.83 44.45 9.43
CA PRO A 257 25.61 45.26 9.44
C PRO A 257 24.50 44.71 8.54
N ALA A 258 24.87 44.13 7.39
CA ALA A 258 23.95 43.48 6.47
C ALA A 258 23.29 42.22 7.04
N ILE A 259 24.02 41.38 7.78
CA ILE A 259 23.46 40.19 8.44
C ILE A 259 22.55 40.60 9.60
N GLN A 260 22.95 41.64 10.34
CA GLN A 260 22.16 42.19 11.44
C GLN A 260 20.79 42.70 10.97
N GLU A 261 20.77 43.48 9.89
CA GLU A 261 19.53 44.02 9.31
C GLU A 261 18.60 42.91 8.81
N ARG A 262 19.15 41.89 8.14
CA ARG A 262 18.37 40.74 7.67
C ARG A 262 17.77 39.95 8.81
N LEU A 263 18.54 39.68 9.86
CA LEU A 263 18.04 38.98 11.05
C LEU A 263 16.94 39.79 11.75
N GLN A 264 17.12 41.12 11.90
CA GLN A 264 16.11 41.99 12.51
C GLN A 264 14.81 42.01 11.69
N ASN A 265 14.90 42.05 10.36
CA ASN A 265 13.73 42.02 9.49
C ASN A 265 12.96 40.68 9.63
N MET A 266 13.68 39.56 9.68
CA MET A 266 13.08 38.24 9.87
C MET A 266 12.46 38.09 11.28
N GLU A 267 13.14 38.58 12.32
CA GLU A 267 12.63 38.59 13.69
C GLU A 267 11.36 39.43 13.83
N LYS A 268 11.33 40.61 13.19
CA LYS A 268 10.14 41.47 13.16
C LYS A 268 8.98 40.78 12.44
N HIS A 269 9.24 40.19 11.27
CA HIS A 269 8.21 39.50 10.49
C HIS A 269 7.62 38.29 11.22
N LEU A 270 8.43 37.56 11.99
CA LEU A 270 8.01 36.41 12.78
C LEU A 270 7.50 36.78 14.19
N GLY A 271 7.39 38.08 14.49
CA GLY A 271 6.88 38.61 15.75
C GLY A 271 7.76 38.31 16.97
N LEU A 272 9.06 38.07 16.77
CA LEU A 272 10.02 37.72 17.82
C LEU A 272 10.59 38.94 18.59
N VAL A 273 9.97 40.11 18.45
CA VAL A 273 10.46 41.35 19.07
C VAL A 273 10.30 41.29 20.58
N LYS A 274 11.40 41.00 21.29
CA LYS A 274 11.50 41.20 22.75
C LYS A 274 12.08 42.58 23.00
N GLU A 275 11.46 43.35 23.90
CA GLU A 275 11.93 44.65 24.40
C GLU A 275 13.21 44.54 25.28
N GLN A 276 14.21 43.77 24.85
CA GLN A 276 15.45 43.52 25.60
C GLN A 276 16.67 43.55 24.67
N PRO A 277 17.87 43.86 25.20
CA PRO A 277 19.07 44.02 24.38
C PRO A 277 19.38 42.75 23.60
N ILE A 278 19.50 42.90 22.28
CA ILE A 278 19.61 41.82 21.30
C ILE A 278 20.93 41.07 21.53
N PRO A 279 20.91 39.73 21.76
CA PRO A 279 22.12 38.94 21.93
C PRO A 279 23.04 39.04 20.70
N LEU A 280 24.35 39.17 20.93
CA LEU A 280 25.38 39.30 19.87
C LEU A 280 25.60 38.01 19.06
N ASP A 281 25.07 36.87 19.51
CA ASP A 281 25.29 35.58 18.89
C ASP A 281 24.31 35.34 17.73
N VAL A 282 24.87 35.32 16.51
CA VAL A 282 24.14 35.10 15.24
C VAL A 282 23.48 33.73 15.21
N TYR A 283 24.16 32.70 15.70
CA TYR A 283 23.67 31.32 15.62
C TYR A 283 22.51 31.08 16.59
N GLY A 284 22.59 31.63 17.80
CA GLY A 284 21.47 31.59 18.75
C GLY A 284 20.21 32.27 18.23
N ARG A 285 20.35 33.40 17.52
CA ARG A 285 19.22 34.12 16.89
C ARG A 285 18.63 33.36 15.72
N LEU A 286 19.47 32.77 14.87
CA LEU A 286 19.00 31.95 13.75
C LEU A 286 18.23 30.72 14.23
N LYS A 287 18.70 30.07 15.30
CA LYS A 287 18.00 28.94 15.92
C LYS A 287 16.63 29.33 16.48
N ALA A 288 16.52 30.51 17.11
CA ALA A 288 15.24 31.01 17.60
C ALA A 288 14.25 31.32 16.45
N LEU A 289 14.75 31.80 15.30
CA LEU A 289 13.96 31.99 14.09
C LEU A 289 13.47 30.66 13.51
N GLU A 290 14.36 29.67 13.41
CA GLU A 290 14.03 28.32 12.94
C GLU A 290 12.97 27.64 13.82
N ASP A 291 13.15 27.69 15.15
CA ASP A 291 12.19 27.14 16.11
C ASP A 291 10.82 27.82 15.98
N ARG A 292 10.78 29.13 15.66
CA ARG A 292 9.54 29.87 15.47
C ARG A 292 8.84 29.53 14.15
N ILE A 293 9.57 29.42 13.05
CA ILE A 293 9.03 29.00 11.74
C ILE A 293 8.43 27.60 11.88
N LEU A 294 9.18 26.67 12.47
CA LEU A 294 8.73 25.29 12.69
C LEU A 294 7.45 25.24 13.55
N HIS A 295 7.36 26.09 14.56
CA HIS A 295 6.15 26.19 15.39
C HIS A 295 4.94 26.68 14.59
N LEU A 296 5.11 27.69 13.73
CA LEU A 296 4.03 28.22 12.88
C LEU A 296 3.56 27.20 11.85
N GLU A 297 4.48 26.47 11.22
CA GLU A 297 4.16 25.35 10.33
C GLU A 297 3.40 24.22 11.05
N SER A 298 3.70 23.98 12.32
CA SER A 298 2.98 22.97 13.13
C SER A 298 1.54 23.36 13.46
N ILE A 299 1.22 24.66 13.48
CA ILE A 299 -0.13 25.17 13.72
C ILE A 299 -0.93 25.16 12.41
N SER A 300 -0.30 25.55 11.30
CA SER A 300 -0.89 25.51 9.97
C SER A 300 0.18 25.21 8.91
N PRO A 301 0.11 24.07 8.21
CA PRO A 301 1.03 23.76 7.12
C PRO A 301 0.95 24.76 5.95
N GLU A 302 -0.14 25.53 5.86
CA GLU A 302 -0.35 26.51 4.80
C GLU A 302 0.19 27.91 5.13
N TYR A 303 0.76 28.10 6.34
CA TYR A 303 1.21 29.41 6.83
C TYR A 303 2.15 30.13 5.84
N PHE A 304 2.99 29.41 5.10
CA PHE A 304 3.86 29.97 4.08
C PHE A 304 3.43 29.69 2.62
N ASN A 305 2.52 28.73 2.39
CA ASN A 305 2.07 28.39 1.03
C ASN A 305 1.15 29.47 0.42
N GLY A 306 0.52 30.30 1.24
CA GLY A 306 -0.29 31.44 0.78
C GLY A 306 0.52 32.60 0.19
N SER A 307 1.84 32.66 0.43
CA SER A 307 2.67 33.83 0.07
C SER A 307 3.31 33.77 -1.32
N LEU A 308 3.08 32.72 -2.12
CA LEU A 308 3.65 32.61 -3.47
C LEU A 308 2.82 33.31 -4.56
N ASN A 309 1.75 34.04 -4.24
CA ASN A 309 1.02 34.79 -5.27
C ASN A 309 0.27 36.03 -4.78
N VAL A 310 0.94 36.91 -4.01
CA VAL A 310 0.40 38.24 -3.72
C VAL A 310 1.42 39.30 -4.13
N GLN A 311 1.12 39.99 -5.24
CA GLN A 311 1.76 41.26 -5.54
C GLN A 311 1.41 42.27 -4.44
N PRO A 312 2.35 43.11 -3.99
CA PRO A 312 2.12 43.99 -2.86
C PRO A 312 1.27 45.18 -3.31
N ASN A 313 -0.02 45.16 -2.98
CA ASN A 313 -0.83 46.36 -3.01
C ASN A 313 -2.01 46.23 -2.04
N ASN A 314 -1.80 46.65 -0.80
CA ASN A 314 -2.57 47.68 -0.09
C ASN A 314 -2.39 47.56 1.42
N ARG A 315 -2.46 48.70 2.10
CA ARG A 315 -2.28 48.89 3.55
C ARG A 315 -3.35 48.21 4.44
N ASP A 316 -4.20 47.36 3.87
CA ASP A 316 -5.36 46.78 4.55
C ASP A 316 -5.06 45.44 5.24
N ASP A 317 -3.92 44.80 4.93
CA ASP A 317 -3.57 43.48 5.48
C ASP A 317 -2.98 43.53 6.91
N GLU A 318 -2.31 44.62 7.30
CA GLU A 318 -1.83 44.81 8.69
C GLU A 318 -3.01 44.91 9.67
N ASP A 319 -4.12 45.51 9.24
CA ASP A 319 -5.31 45.72 10.07
C ASP A 319 -6.14 44.43 10.25
N MET A 320 -6.04 43.50 9.30
CA MET A 320 -6.70 42.19 9.38
C MET A 320 -6.00 41.27 10.40
N MET A 321 -4.67 41.29 10.42
CA MET A 321 -3.87 40.47 11.35
C MET A 321 -4.03 40.95 12.81
N ALA A 322 -4.02 42.27 13.03
CA ALA A 322 -4.27 42.85 14.35
C ALA A 322 -5.66 42.49 14.90
N LYS A 323 -6.69 42.46 14.03
CA LYS A 323 -8.06 42.07 14.41
C LYS A 323 -8.18 40.60 14.80
N ILE A 324 -7.43 39.71 14.15
CA ILE A 324 -7.45 38.26 14.45
C ILE A 324 -6.81 38.00 15.81
N ASP A 325 -5.68 38.65 16.11
CA ASP A 325 -5.01 38.52 17.40
C ASP A 325 -5.87 39.05 18.55
N GLN A 326 -6.52 40.21 18.36
CA GLN A 326 -7.43 40.79 19.34
C GLN A 326 -8.63 39.85 19.63
N ARG A 327 -9.18 39.20 18.60
CA ARG A 327 -10.28 38.23 18.71
C ARG A 327 -9.85 36.97 19.46
N MET A 328 -8.63 36.48 19.21
CA MET A 328 -8.06 35.30 19.88
C MET A 328 -7.80 35.56 21.36
N GLU A 329 -7.36 36.77 21.72
CA GLU A 329 -7.09 37.15 23.10
C GLU A 329 -8.39 37.36 23.90
N GLU A 330 -9.42 37.89 23.25
CA GLU A 330 -10.77 38.03 23.82
C GLU A 330 -11.44 36.67 24.06
N LEU A 331 -11.24 35.70 23.16
CA LEU A 331 -11.71 34.32 23.34
C LEU A 331 -10.98 33.59 24.48
N ARG A 332 -9.67 33.83 24.64
CA ARG A 332 -8.88 33.28 25.75
C ARG A 332 -9.33 33.81 27.11
N ARG A 333 -9.71 35.09 27.21
CA ARG A 333 -10.26 35.67 28.45
C ARG A 333 -11.65 35.14 28.81
N LYS A 334 -12.43 34.65 27.85
CA LYS A 334 -13.76 34.06 28.09
C LYS A 334 -13.72 32.59 28.50
N LEU A 335 -12.56 31.94 28.40
CA LEU A 335 -12.36 30.51 28.70
C LEU A 335 -11.61 30.26 30.02
N LEU A 336 -11.25 31.32 30.75
CA LEU A 336 -10.71 31.32 32.13
C LEU A 336 -11.75 31.87 33.09
#